data_AF-A0A952V4S6-F1
#
_entry.id   AF-A0A952V4S6-F1
#
_cell.length_a   1.000
_cell.length_b   1.000
_cell.length_c   1.000
_cell.angle_alpha   90.00
_cell.angle_beta   90.00
_cell.angle_gamma   90.00
#
_symmetry.space_group_name_H-M   'P 1'
#
loop_
_entity.id
_entity.type
_entity.pdbx_description
1 polymer ?
#
loop_
_entity_poly.entity_id
_entity_poly.type
_entity_poly.pdbx_seq_one_letter_code
_entity_poly.pdbx_strand_id
1 'polypeptide(L)'
;MTFNITAAWRRWRSPGVAMRFVRRVHMYLGLVLFPWVLFFGVTGLSFNHPRLRGVTERVAPARQEAWSAADIATRIVGELGKTGDSFTLDPGVVPRFSGTPTLTASAADGGEHVVVVRLDDGLVVVDTRPPKQKRTRPSFAGTKLPLADRSMTALESNMTGLLPSLGLEGTGPLRAHPKSRPEVRFGVRDRDGVLWNAAYDLSSGAVDAQRADAPGARTMEVLADLHTTHRYPVHGGARTYWILFADVTACTLVFWALSGIAMWLQMKGRRAAGVVALSSGLLVAALVMTSTARDNGWLIDR
;
A
#
# COMPACT_ATOMS: atom_id res chain seq x y z
N MET A 1 46.87 29.00 -26.03
CA MET A 1 45.60 29.16 -25.30
C MET A 1 45.52 28.09 -24.22
N THR A 2 45.94 28.40 -23.00
CA THR A 2 45.84 27.50 -21.85
C THR A 2 44.58 27.84 -21.05
N PHE A 3 43.55 27.00 -21.17
CA PHE A 3 42.30 27.13 -20.42
C PHE A 3 42.59 26.86 -18.93
N ASN A 4 42.54 27.90 -18.10
CA ASN A 4 42.88 27.81 -16.68
C ASN A 4 41.70 27.25 -15.87
N ILE A 5 41.58 25.92 -15.81
CA ILE A 5 40.50 25.15 -15.15
C ILE A 5 40.38 25.47 -13.65
N THR A 6 41.44 25.97 -13.02
CA THR A 6 41.52 26.23 -11.57
C THR A 6 40.66 27.43 -11.11
N ALA A 7 40.42 28.41 -11.97
CA ALA A 7 39.63 29.60 -11.62
C ALA A 7 38.11 29.31 -11.57
N ALA A 8 37.61 28.42 -12.44
CA ALA A 8 36.21 28.03 -12.48
C ALA A 8 35.77 27.26 -11.22
N TRP A 9 36.65 26.43 -10.67
CA TRP A 9 36.40 25.63 -9.47
C TRP A 9 36.45 26.45 -8.16
N ARG A 10 37.25 27.52 -8.09
CA ARG A 10 37.33 28.39 -6.90
C ARG A 10 36.04 29.18 -6.64
N ARG A 11 35.32 29.57 -7.69
CA ARG A 11 34.08 30.36 -7.61
C ARG A 11 32.90 29.58 -7.00
N TRP A 12 32.92 28.24 -7.08
CA TRP A 12 31.90 27.35 -6.50
C TRP A 12 32.06 27.11 -4.99
N ARG A 13 33.21 27.50 -4.38
CA ARG A 13 33.46 27.32 -2.94
C ARG A 13 32.92 28.46 -2.07
N SER A 14 32.29 29.48 -2.66
CA SER A 14 31.64 30.53 -1.87
C SER A 14 30.28 30.03 -1.34
N PRO A 15 30.05 30.00 -0.01
CA PRO A 15 28.81 29.48 0.60
C PRO A 15 27.54 30.10 0.00
N GLY A 16 27.60 31.38 -0.40
CA GLY A 16 26.49 32.12 -0.97
C GLY A 16 26.11 31.74 -2.41
N VAL A 17 27.01 31.18 -3.22
CA VAL A 17 26.66 30.69 -4.57
C VAL A 17 26.00 29.31 -4.46
N ALA A 18 26.55 28.42 -3.63
CA ALA A 18 25.99 27.10 -3.38
C ALA A 18 24.56 27.18 -2.79
N MET A 19 24.34 28.02 -1.77
CA MET A 19 23.01 28.17 -1.16
C MET A 19 21.96 28.75 -2.12
N ARG A 20 22.35 29.64 -3.04
CA ARG A 20 21.45 30.15 -4.08
C ARG A 20 21.07 29.08 -5.09
N PHE A 21 21.99 28.17 -5.40
CA PHE A 21 21.72 27.03 -6.27
C PHE A 21 20.79 26.03 -5.58
N VAL A 22 21.10 25.62 -4.34
CA VAL A 22 20.25 24.72 -3.53
C VAL A 22 18.82 25.24 -3.43
N ARG A 23 18.65 26.54 -3.12
CA ARG A 23 17.31 27.16 -3.04
C ARG A 23 16.54 27.08 -4.37
N ARG A 24 17.23 27.26 -5.51
CA ARG A 24 16.59 27.16 -6.84
C ARG A 24 16.20 25.73 -7.16
N VAL A 25 17.12 24.79 -6.94
CA VAL A 25 16.88 23.36 -7.18
C VAL A 25 15.72 22.87 -6.32
N HIS A 26 15.74 23.17 -5.02
CA HIS A 26 14.66 22.84 -4.08
C HIS A 26 13.30 23.38 -4.55
N MET A 27 13.25 24.66 -4.95
CA MET A 27 12.00 25.29 -5.38
C MET A 27 11.46 24.68 -6.68
N TYR A 28 12.31 24.50 -7.70
CA TYR A 28 11.85 23.94 -8.98
C TYR A 28 11.53 22.43 -8.89
N LEU A 29 12.33 21.64 -8.16
CA LEU A 29 11.99 20.24 -7.89
C LEU A 29 10.69 20.13 -7.09
N GLY A 30 10.48 21.01 -6.11
CA GLY A 30 9.22 21.09 -5.36
C GLY A 30 8.01 21.35 -6.24
N LEU A 31 8.12 22.21 -7.28
CA LEU A 31 7.04 22.45 -8.23
C LEU A 31 6.79 21.26 -9.17
N VAL A 32 7.84 20.61 -9.66
CA VAL A 32 7.70 19.41 -10.52
C VAL A 32 7.07 18.25 -9.74
N LEU A 33 7.50 18.06 -8.48
CA LEU A 33 7.01 16.99 -7.62
C LEU A 33 5.71 17.35 -6.88
N PHE A 34 5.19 18.57 -7.04
CA PHE A 34 3.99 19.05 -6.36
C PHE A 34 2.81 18.05 -6.40
N PRO A 35 2.34 17.55 -7.56
CA PRO A 35 1.20 16.65 -7.59
C PRO A 35 1.48 15.32 -6.88
N TRP A 36 2.72 14.84 -6.89
CA TRP A 36 3.13 13.61 -6.22
C TRP A 36 3.18 13.77 -4.71
N VAL A 37 3.83 14.83 -4.22
CA VAL A 37 3.92 15.11 -2.78
C VAL A 37 2.53 15.33 -2.19
N LEU A 38 1.66 16.05 -2.91
CA LEU A 38 0.27 16.25 -2.51
C LEU A 38 -0.51 14.92 -2.50
N PHE A 39 -0.38 14.11 -3.55
CA PHE A 39 -1.00 12.79 -3.64
C PHE A 39 -0.57 11.88 -2.48
N PHE A 40 0.73 11.76 -2.20
CA PHE A 40 1.24 10.93 -1.09
C PHE A 40 0.84 11.46 0.29
N GLY A 41 0.81 12.79 0.49
CA GLY A 41 0.31 13.38 1.72
C GLY A 41 -1.17 13.07 1.96
N VAL A 42 -2.03 13.25 0.95
CA VAL A 42 -3.48 12.99 1.08
C VAL A 42 -3.77 11.49 1.22
N THR A 43 -3.12 10.64 0.42
CA THR A 43 -3.32 9.19 0.49
C THR A 43 -2.75 8.60 1.78
N GLY A 44 -1.62 9.11 2.29
CA GLY A 44 -1.06 8.76 3.60
C GLY A 44 -2.07 8.95 4.74
N LEU A 45 -2.74 10.11 4.78
CA LEU A 45 -3.83 10.36 5.73
C LEU A 45 -4.98 9.38 5.53
N SER A 46 -5.33 9.04 4.29
CA SER A 46 -6.38 8.05 4.03
C SER A 46 -6.04 6.68 4.60
N PHE A 47 -4.76 6.25 4.61
CA PHE A 47 -4.32 4.96 5.22
C PHE A 47 -4.63 4.89 6.71
N ASN A 48 -4.46 5.99 7.43
CA ASN A 48 -4.67 6.05 8.87
C ASN A 48 -6.12 6.31 9.27
N HIS A 49 -6.90 6.92 8.37
CA HIS A 49 -8.28 7.34 8.60
C HIS A 49 -9.24 6.60 7.65
N PRO A 50 -9.78 5.43 8.05
CA PRO A 50 -10.62 4.58 7.19
C PRO A 50 -11.88 5.26 6.63
N ARG A 51 -12.36 6.32 7.30
CA ARG A 51 -13.50 7.15 6.85
C ARG A 51 -13.25 7.81 5.49
N LEU A 52 -11.98 7.97 5.10
CA LEU A 52 -11.56 8.62 3.85
C LEU A 52 -11.46 7.65 2.66
N ARG A 53 -11.66 6.34 2.86
CA ARG A 53 -11.22 5.31 1.91
C ARG A 53 -12.29 4.68 1.04
N GLY A 54 -13.56 4.74 1.44
CA GLY A 54 -14.71 4.40 0.59
C GLY A 54 -14.63 3.16 -0.31
N VAL A 55 -13.87 2.09 0.00
CA VAL A 55 -13.78 0.90 -0.88
C VAL A 55 -13.53 -0.41 -0.11
N THR A 56 -14.27 -1.43 -0.54
CA THR A 56 -14.13 -2.88 -0.30
C THR A 56 -13.37 -3.58 -1.44
N GLU A 57 -12.58 -4.61 -1.14
CA GLU A 57 -11.85 -5.40 -2.16
C GLU A 57 -11.58 -6.84 -1.69
N ARG A 58 -11.62 -7.83 -2.59
CA ARG A 58 -11.16 -9.24 -2.39
C ARG A 58 -10.78 -9.90 -3.74
N VAL A 59 -9.72 -10.72 -3.74
CA VAL A 59 -9.30 -11.65 -4.84
C VAL A 59 -8.60 -12.91 -4.26
N ALA A 60 -8.62 -14.04 -5.01
CA ALA A 60 -7.95 -15.34 -4.78
C ALA A 60 -7.53 -15.99 -6.16
N PRO A 61 -6.71 -17.09 -6.24
CA PRO A 61 -5.55 -17.19 -7.17
C PRO A 61 -5.46 -18.38 -8.18
N ALA A 62 -4.62 -18.27 -9.25
CA ALA A 62 -3.69 -19.29 -9.86
C ALA A 62 -3.15 -18.87 -11.28
N ARG A 63 -2.14 -19.55 -11.87
CA ARG A 63 -1.48 -19.18 -13.17
C ARG A 63 -1.26 -20.34 -14.17
N GLN A 64 -1.29 -19.98 -15.46
CA GLN A 64 -1.46 -20.80 -16.68
C GLN A 64 -0.55 -20.29 -17.83
N GLU A 65 -0.60 -20.95 -19.00
CA GLU A 65 0.04 -20.60 -20.30
C GLU A 65 -0.03 -19.12 -20.69
N ALA A 66 0.85 -18.68 -21.59
CA ALA A 66 0.81 -17.34 -22.16
C ALA A 66 -0.52 -17.11 -22.91
N TRP A 67 -1.18 -16.00 -22.63
CA TRP A 67 -2.52 -15.74 -23.14
C TRP A 67 -2.51 -14.56 -24.11
N SER A 68 -3.40 -14.60 -25.09
CA SER A 68 -3.69 -13.47 -25.97
C SER A 68 -4.91 -12.73 -25.45
N ALA A 69 -4.73 -11.47 -25.06
CA ALA A 69 -5.84 -10.64 -24.56
C ALA A 69 -6.93 -10.45 -25.64
N ALA A 70 -6.54 -10.41 -26.92
CA ALA A 70 -7.45 -10.27 -28.06
C ALA A 70 -8.28 -11.56 -28.29
N ASP A 71 -7.65 -12.73 -28.22
CA ASP A 71 -8.35 -14.00 -28.39
C ASP A 71 -9.33 -14.26 -27.23
N ILE A 72 -8.92 -13.89 -26.01
CA ILE A 72 -9.77 -14.00 -24.83
C ILE A 72 -10.96 -13.05 -24.93
N ALA A 73 -10.74 -11.78 -25.31
CA ALA A 73 -11.83 -10.82 -25.49
C ALA A 73 -12.85 -11.28 -26.54
N THR A 74 -12.36 -11.84 -27.66
CA THR A 74 -13.21 -12.40 -28.73
C THR A 74 -14.06 -13.56 -28.23
N ARG A 75 -13.47 -14.48 -27.44
CA ARG A 75 -14.21 -15.59 -26.83
C ARG A 75 -15.23 -15.12 -25.80
N ILE A 76 -14.90 -14.12 -24.97
CA ILE A 76 -15.82 -13.55 -23.97
C ILE A 76 -17.06 -12.98 -24.66
N VAL A 77 -16.90 -12.19 -25.72
CA VAL A 77 -18.02 -11.63 -26.47
C VAL A 77 -18.85 -12.72 -27.15
N GLY A 78 -18.21 -13.77 -27.69
CA GLY A 78 -18.90 -14.92 -28.25
C GLY A 78 -19.75 -15.70 -27.24
N GLU A 79 -19.29 -15.83 -25.98
CA GLU A 79 -20.07 -16.44 -24.90
C GLU A 79 -21.19 -15.53 -24.41
N LEU A 80 -20.95 -14.22 -24.28
CA LEU A 80 -21.98 -13.25 -23.91
C LEU A 80 -23.14 -13.25 -24.92
N GLY A 81 -22.85 -13.38 -26.22
CA GLY A 81 -23.86 -13.48 -27.27
C GLY A 81 -24.85 -14.65 -27.13
N LYS A 82 -24.51 -15.69 -26.35
CA LYS A 82 -25.40 -16.82 -26.08
C LYS A 82 -26.46 -16.55 -25.01
N THR A 83 -26.31 -15.45 -24.26
CA THR A 83 -27.27 -15.05 -23.21
C THR A 83 -28.51 -14.33 -23.74
N GLY A 84 -28.60 -14.11 -25.05
CA GLY A 84 -29.77 -13.54 -25.74
C GLY A 84 -29.56 -12.10 -26.23
N ASP A 85 -28.59 -11.38 -25.67
CA ASP A 85 -28.21 -10.04 -26.08
C ASP A 85 -27.02 -10.08 -27.08
N SER A 86 -27.03 -9.22 -28.11
CA SER A 86 -25.94 -9.13 -29.08
C SER A 86 -24.85 -8.18 -28.61
N PHE A 87 -23.67 -8.70 -28.27
CA PHE A 87 -22.49 -7.92 -27.89
C PHE A 87 -21.44 -7.98 -29.00
N THR A 88 -20.72 -6.87 -29.23
CA THR A 88 -19.59 -6.79 -30.17
C THR A 88 -18.41 -6.08 -29.51
N LEU A 89 -17.19 -6.43 -29.91
CA LEU A 89 -15.99 -5.72 -29.44
C LEU A 89 -15.95 -4.31 -30.06
N ASP A 90 -15.62 -3.32 -29.23
CA ASP A 90 -15.39 -1.96 -29.70
C ASP A 90 -14.00 -1.86 -30.35
N PRO A 91 -13.90 -1.46 -31.63
CA PRO A 91 -12.62 -1.31 -32.32
C PRO A 91 -11.74 -0.18 -31.75
N GLY A 92 -12.30 0.75 -30.97
CA GLY A 92 -11.57 1.84 -30.32
C GLY A 92 -10.79 1.40 -29.07
N VAL A 93 -11.06 0.20 -28.53
CA VAL A 93 -10.49 -0.28 -27.27
C VAL A 93 -9.68 -1.55 -27.50
N VAL A 94 -8.35 -1.43 -27.49
CA VAL A 94 -7.44 -2.57 -27.65
C VAL A 94 -7.44 -3.43 -26.38
N PRO A 95 -7.80 -4.72 -26.44
CA PRO A 95 -7.77 -5.61 -25.28
C PRO A 95 -6.34 -5.79 -24.76
N ARG A 96 -6.15 -5.66 -23.44
CA ARG A 96 -4.85 -5.83 -22.77
C ARG A 96 -5.02 -6.49 -21.40
N PHE A 97 -3.95 -7.10 -20.91
CA PHE A 97 -3.89 -7.55 -19.52
C PHE A 97 -3.59 -6.38 -18.58
N SER A 98 -4.18 -6.44 -17.39
CA SER A 98 -4.11 -5.42 -16.36
C SER A 98 -3.46 -6.01 -15.10
N GLY A 99 -2.27 -5.54 -14.71
CA GLY A 99 -1.50 -6.01 -13.55
C GLY A 99 -0.53 -7.18 -13.82
N THR A 100 0.35 -7.50 -12.84
CA THR A 100 1.37 -8.56 -12.94
C THR A 100 1.07 -9.70 -11.97
N PRO A 101 0.73 -10.91 -12.44
CA PRO A 101 0.47 -12.02 -11.54
C PRO A 101 1.77 -12.47 -10.86
N THR A 102 1.68 -12.87 -9.59
CA THR A 102 2.82 -13.28 -8.75
C THR A 102 2.48 -14.61 -8.07
N LEU A 103 3.39 -15.57 -8.11
CA LEU A 103 3.29 -16.91 -7.51
C LEU A 103 4.39 -17.08 -6.46
N THR A 104 4.21 -17.89 -5.43
CA THR A 104 5.30 -18.20 -4.48
C THR A 104 5.44 -19.70 -4.21
N ALA A 105 6.68 -20.17 -4.01
CA ALA A 105 7.03 -21.56 -3.70
C ALA A 105 8.08 -21.61 -2.59
N SER A 106 8.06 -22.64 -1.73
CA SER A 106 9.08 -22.81 -0.69
C SER A 106 10.40 -23.29 -1.30
N ALA A 107 11.51 -22.63 -0.98
CA ALA A 107 12.85 -23.02 -1.40
C ALA A 107 13.41 -24.14 -0.51
N ALA A 108 14.36 -24.93 -1.03
CA ALA A 108 14.95 -26.07 -0.32
C ALA A 108 15.69 -25.68 0.98
N ASP A 109 16.14 -24.44 1.07
CA ASP A 109 16.78 -23.83 2.25
C ASP A 109 15.77 -23.26 3.27
N GLY A 110 14.47 -23.39 3.00
CA GLY A 110 13.38 -22.82 3.79
C GLY A 110 12.94 -21.42 3.37
N GLY A 111 13.55 -20.86 2.31
CA GLY A 111 13.19 -19.60 1.64
C GLY A 111 11.86 -19.63 0.89
N GLU A 112 11.56 -18.52 0.23
CA GLU A 112 10.39 -18.38 -0.64
C GLU A 112 10.85 -17.91 -2.02
N HIS A 113 10.72 -18.75 -3.04
CA HIS A 113 10.81 -18.31 -4.43
C HIS A 113 9.54 -17.56 -4.78
N VAL A 114 9.66 -16.33 -5.26
CA VAL A 114 8.57 -15.50 -5.78
C VAL A 114 8.72 -15.44 -7.30
N VAL A 115 7.72 -15.94 -8.01
CA VAL A 115 7.70 -16.05 -9.46
C VAL A 115 6.67 -15.06 -10.01
N VAL A 116 7.16 -13.95 -10.55
CA VAL A 116 6.35 -12.98 -11.29
C VAL A 116 6.46 -13.32 -12.75
N VAL A 117 5.43 -13.89 -13.35
CA VAL A 117 5.36 -14.05 -14.81
C VAL A 117 4.67 -12.81 -15.41
N ARG A 118 4.87 -12.58 -16.69
CA ARG A 118 4.16 -11.61 -17.52
C ARG A 118 3.28 -12.38 -18.50
N LEU A 119 1.98 -12.09 -18.50
CA LEU A 119 0.98 -12.88 -19.25
C LEU A 119 1.05 -12.63 -20.76
N ASP A 120 1.59 -11.48 -21.15
CA ASP A 120 1.73 -10.95 -22.50
C ASP A 120 2.89 -11.58 -23.27
N ASP A 121 4.07 -11.72 -22.66
CA ASP A 121 5.27 -12.25 -23.32
C ASP A 121 5.80 -13.54 -22.70
N GLY A 122 5.11 -14.07 -21.68
CA GLY A 122 5.50 -15.28 -20.98
C GLY A 122 6.77 -15.13 -20.13
N LEU A 123 7.32 -13.91 -19.99
CA LEU A 123 8.56 -13.70 -19.24
C LEU A 123 8.35 -14.02 -17.76
N VAL A 124 9.18 -14.91 -17.23
CA VAL A 124 9.19 -15.31 -15.81
C VAL A 124 10.36 -14.64 -15.10
N VAL A 125 10.08 -13.83 -14.09
CA VAL A 125 11.06 -13.29 -13.14
C VAL A 125 10.96 -14.07 -11.84
N VAL A 126 12.05 -14.73 -11.45
CA VAL A 126 12.15 -15.48 -10.19
C VAL A 126 13.02 -14.70 -9.21
N ASP A 127 12.42 -14.23 -8.12
CA ASP A 127 13.11 -13.69 -6.96
C ASP A 127 13.18 -14.77 -5.88
N THR A 128 14.28 -14.88 -5.15
CA THR A 128 14.43 -15.87 -4.06
C THR A 128 14.59 -15.13 -2.75
N ARG A 129 13.54 -15.15 -1.94
CA ARG A 129 13.58 -14.63 -0.57
C ARG A 129 14.24 -15.66 0.33
N PRO A 130 15.20 -15.27 1.17
CA PRO A 130 15.82 -16.18 2.12
C PRO A 130 14.76 -16.74 3.09
N PRO A 131 15.02 -17.90 3.72
CA PRO A 131 14.15 -18.48 4.73
C PRO A 131 13.68 -17.43 5.71
N LYS A 132 12.34 -17.25 5.77
CA LYS A 132 11.73 -16.66 6.96
C LYS A 132 12.21 -17.54 8.10
N GLN A 133 13.00 -16.94 8.98
CA GLN A 133 13.60 -17.65 10.09
C GLN A 133 12.52 -18.50 10.76
N LYS A 134 12.70 -19.84 10.76
CA LYS A 134 11.71 -20.76 11.31
C LYS A 134 11.45 -20.33 12.74
N ARG A 135 10.31 -19.67 12.95
CA ARG A 135 9.88 -19.26 14.27
C ARG A 135 9.67 -20.55 15.05
N THR A 136 10.45 -20.75 16.11
CA THR A 136 10.16 -21.83 17.05
C THR A 136 8.75 -21.57 17.57
N ARG A 137 7.83 -22.49 17.26
CA ARG A 137 6.44 -22.45 17.68
C ARG A 137 6.24 -23.47 18.79
N PRO A 138 5.43 -23.16 19.82
CA PRO A 138 5.10 -24.12 20.84
C PRO A 138 4.08 -25.13 20.29
N SER A 139 3.90 -26.26 20.98
CA SER A 139 2.98 -27.33 20.56
C SER A 139 1.50 -26.91 20.48
N PHE A 140 1.12 -25.83 21.18
CA PHE A 140 -0.23 -25.27 21.18
C PHE A 140 -0.46 -24.20 20.09
N ALA A 141 0.56 -23.84 19.30
CA ALA A 141 0.36 -22.91 18.18
C ALA A 141 -0.49 -23.57 17.08
N GLY A 142 -1.50 -22.85 16.61
CA GLY A 142 -2.53 -23.31 15.68
C GLY A 142 -3.75 -23.96 16.34
N THR A 143 -3.73 -24.19 17.65
CA THR A 143 -4.88 -24.75 18.37
C THR A 143 -6.05 -23.76 18.34
N LYS A 144 -7.24 -24.26 17.98
CA LYS A 144 -8.48 -23.49 18.07
C LYS A 144 -9.08 -23.66 19.46
N LEU A 145 -9.17 -22.57 20.22
CA LEU A 145 -9.81 -22.53 21.52
C LEU A 145 -11.18 -21.86 21.37
N PRO A 146 -12.30 -22.61 21.53
CA PRO A 146 -13.63 -22.03 21.40
C PRO A 146 -13.98 -21.23 22.65
N LEU A 147 -13.79 -19.91 22.61
CA LEU A 147 -14.32 -18.98 23.61
C LEU A 147 -15.69 -18.48 23.17
N ALA A 148 -16.74 -19.26 23.46
CA ALA A 148 -18.09 -19.00 22.95
C ALA A 148 -18.62 -17.61 23.32
N ASP A 149 -18.39 -17.16 24.55
CA ASP A 149 -18.84 -15.87 25.11
C ASP A 149 -17.93 -14.68 24.76
N ARG A 150 -16.69 -14.94 24.31
CA ARG A 150 -15.68 -13.93 23.94
C ARG A 150 -15.21 -14.11 22.49
N SER A 151 -16.17 -14.24 21.58
CA SER A 151 -15.96 -14.39 20.14
C SER A 151 -16.55 -13.21 19.35
N MET A 152 -16.10 -13.02 18.10
CA MET A 152 -16.73 -12.03 17.21
C MET A 152 -18.21 -12.32 16.97
N THR A 153 -18.61 -13.60 16.92
CA THR A 153 -20.01 -14.01 16.81
C THR A 153 -20.84 -13.59 18.02
N ALA A 154 -20.30 -13.76 19.24
CA ALA A 154 -20.97 -13.29 20.45
C ALA A 154 -21.07 -11.76 20.49
N LEU A 155 -20.04 -11.05 20.02
CA LEU A 155 -20.06 -9.59 19.92
C LEU A 155 -21.13 -9.10 18.93
N GLU A 156 -21.26 -9.72 17.77
CA GLU A 156 -22.33 -9.39 16.81
C GLU A 156 -23.71 -9.55 17.42
N SER A 157 -23.97 -10.69 18.09
CA SER A 157 -25.25 -10.96 18.74
C SER A 157 -25.59 -9.89 19.79
N ASN A 158 -24.61 -9.48 20.61
CA ASN A 158 -24.79 -8.46 21.64
C ASN A 158 -25.05 -7.05 21.07
N MET A 159 -24.69 -6.79 19.80
CA MET A 159 -24.78 -5.47 19.17
C MET A 159 -26.00 -5.31 18.26
N THR A 160 -26.87 -6.32 18.17
CA THR A 160 -28.05 -6.36 17.27
C THR A 160 -29.00 -5.15 17.43
N GLY A 161 -29.05 -4.53 18.63
CA GLY A 161 -29.90 -3.37 18.92
C GLY A 161 -29.20 -2.00 18.88
N LEU A 162 -27.91 -1.94 18.55
CA LEU A 162 -27.14 -0.70 18.67
C LEU A 162 -27.59 0.38 17.67
N LEU A 163 -27.77 0.03 16.40
CA LEU A 163 -28.13 1.02 15.37
C LEU A 163 -29.50 1.68 15.66
N PRO A 164 -30.57 0.91 15.98
CA PRO A 164 -31.84 1.51 16.39
C PRO A 164 -31.72 2.41 17.63
N SER A 165 -30.93 2.00 18.63
CA SER A 165 -30.71 2.82 19.84
C SER A 165 -30.04 4.17 19.58
N LEU A 166 -29.34 4.29 18.44
CA LEU A 166 -28.68 5.52 17.98
C LEU A 166 -29.55 6.32 17.00
N GLY A 167 -30.79 5.89 16.74
CA GLY A 167 -31.67 6.51 15.74
C GLY A 167 -31.20 6.30 14.30
N LEU A 168 -30.38 5.28 14.04
CA LEU A 168 -29.85 4.96 12.72
C LEU A 168 -30.63 3.77 12.13
N GLU A 169 -31.21 3.97 10.95
CA GLU A 169 -31.85 2.90 10.19
C GLU A 169 -30.79 2.04 9.49
N GLY A 170 -30.90 0.71 9.61
CA GLY A 170 -30.01 -0.24 8.97
C GLY A 170 -30.81 -1.39 8.34
N THR A 171 -30.39 -1.84 7.17
CA THR A 171 -31.06 -2.92 6.40
C THR A 171 -30.68 -4.33 6.85
N GLY A 172 -29.91 -4.48 7.95
CA GLY A 172 -29.51 -5.79 8.47
C GLY A 172 -28.73 -5.72 9.79
N PRO A 173 -28.44 -6.89 10.41
CA PRO A 173 -27.67 -6.96 11.65
C PRO A 173 -26.23 -6.50 11.43
N LEU A 174 -25.63 -5.91 12.47
CA LEU A 174 -24.21 -5.57 12.47
C LEU A 174 -23.37 -6.84 12.31
N ARG A 175 -22.48 -6.85 11.32
CA ARG A 175 -21.54 -7.94 11.04
C ARG A 175 -20.11 -7.46 11.17
N ALA A 176 -19.24 -8.33 11.67
CA ALA A 176 -17.81 -8.11 11.69
C ALA A 176 -17.29 -7.96 10.27
N HIS A 177 -16.44 -6.95 10.03
CA HIS A 177 -15.81 -6.80 8.74
C HIS A 177 -14.87 -8.01 8.49
N PRO A 178 -14.90 -8.69 7.33
CA PRO A 178 -14.21 -9.96 7.15
C PRO A 178 -12.66 -9.90 7.16
N LYS A 179 -12.10 -8.70 6.98
CA LYS A 179 -10.66 -8.43 7.13
C LYS A 179 -10.28 -7.95 8.54
N SER A 180 -11.24 -7.76 9.43
CA SER A 180 -10.98 -7.43 10.83
C SER A 180 -10.51 -8.69 11.55
N ARG A 181 -9.29 -8.65 12.09
CA ARG A 181 -8.71 -9.74 12.88
C ARG A 181 -8.30 -9.20 14.25
N PRO A 182 -9.29 -8.90 15.12
CA PRO A 182 -8.98 -8.45 16.46
C PRO A 182 -8.30 -9.59 17.23
N GLU A 183 -7.20 -9.28 17.89
CA GLU A 183 -6.37 -10.25 18.57
C GLU A 183 -6.08 -9.83 20.01
N VAL A 184 -5.93 -10.82 20.89
CA VAL A 184 -5.45 -10.64 22.26
C VAL A 184 -4.00 -11.11 22.30
N ARG A 185 -3.07 -10.22 22.65
CA ARG A 185 -1.65 -10.54 22.80
C ARG A 185 -1.27 -10.64 24.26
N PHE A 186 -0.55 -11.69 24.64
CA PHE A 186 -0.16 -11.95 26.03
C PHE A 186 1.12 -12.79 26.11
N GLY A 187 1.81 -12.69 27.24
CA GLY A 187 2.94 -13.56 27.56
C GLY A 187 2.47 -14.83 28.26
N VAL A 188 2.96 -16.00 27.84
CA VAL A 188 2.72 -17.27 28.52
C VAL A 188 4.05 -17.98 28.75
N ARG A 189 4.22 -18.60 29.90
CA ARG A 189 5.37 -19.46 30.18
C ARG A 189 4.96 -20.92 30.07
N ASP A 190 5.79 -21.74 29.45
CA ASP A 190 5.59 -23.19 29.47
C ASP A 190 6.11 -23.83 30.77
N ARG A 191 5.93 -25.15 30.87
CA ARG A 191 6.42 -25.96 32.00
C ARG A 191 7.94 -25.90 32.20
N ASP A 192 8.68 -25.56 31.14
CA ASP A 192 10.13 -25.46 31.14
C ASP A 192 10.61 -24.02 31.45
N GLY A 193 9.66 -23.12 31.75
CA GLY A 193 9.91 -21.72 32.11
C GLY A 193 10.18 -20.79 30.92
N VAL A 194 10.08 -21.28 29.68
CA VAL A 194 10.31 -20.48 28.46
C VAL A 194 9.16 -19.52 28.26
N LEU A 195 9.48 -18.24 28.04
CA LEU A 195 8.49 -17.19 27.78
C LEU A 195 8.12 -17.15 26.29
N TRP A 196 6.82 -17.17 26.01
CA TRP A 196 6.22 -17.11 24.70
C TRP A 196 5.32 -15.87 24.58
N ASN A 197 5.47 -15.12 23.50
CA ASN A 197 4.53 -14.09 23.10
C ASN A 197 3.42 -14.75 22.28
N ALA A 198 2.25 -14.93 22.89
CA ALA A 198 1.08 -15.54 22.28
C ALA A 198 0.12 -14.47 21.74
N ALA A 199 -0.59 -14.82 20.66
CA ALA A 199 -1.65 -14.03 20.06
C ALA A 199 -2.86 -14.94 19.83
N TYR A 200 -4.02 -14.56 20.37
CA TYR A 200 -5.29 -15.24 20.16
C TYR A 200 -6.18 -14.42 19.23
N ASP A 201 -6.60 -15.00 18.11
CA ASP A 201 -7.49 -14.37 17.14
C ASP A 201 -8.96 -14.57 17.54
N LEU A 202 -9.65 -13.48 17.87
CA LEU A 202 -11.05 -13.48 18.31
C LEU A 202 -12.04 -13.85 17.20
N SER A 203 -11.61 -13.82 15.94
CA SER A 203 -12.43 -14.20 14.78
C SER A 203 -12.36 -15.69 14.47
N SER A 204 -11.16 -16.28 14.50
CA SER A 204 -10.94 -17.69 14.16
C SER A 204 -10.85 -18.62 15.37
N GLY A 205 -10.65 -18.07 16.57
CA GLY A 205 -10.37 -18.80 17.79
C GLY A 205 -8.98 -19.43 17.82
N ALA A 206 -8.10 -19.13 16.86
CA ALA A 206 -6.77 -19.72 16.79
C ALA A 206 -5.79 -18.99 17.72
N VAL A 207 -4.95 -19.75 18.42
CA VAL A 207 -3.77 -19.23 19.14
C VAL A 207 -2.53 -19.42 18.27
N ASP A 208 -1.74 -18.38 18.04
CA ASP A 208 -0.35 -18.51 17.58
C ASP A 208 0.58 -18.00 18.67
N ALA A 209 1.85 -18.43 18.65
CA ALA A 209 2.82 -18.03 19.64
C ALA A 209 4.25 -18.12 19.11
N GLN A 210 5.09 -17.21 19.59
CA GLN A 210 6.51 -17.14 19.26
C GLN A 210 7.33 -16.99 20.54
N ARG A 211 8.50 -17.64 20.61
CA ARG A 211 9.42 -17.44 21.75
C ARG A 211 9.77 -15.97 21.91
N ALA A 212 9.78 -15.47 23.15
CA ALA A 212 10.04 -14.05 23.43
C ALA A 212 11.50 -13.64 23.16
N ASP A 213 12.44 -14.59 23.21
CA ASP A 213 13.85 -14.44 22.87
C ASP A 213 14.16 -14.83 21.41
N ALA A 214 13.15 -15.08 20.59
CA ALA A 214 13.37 -15.34 19.17
C ALA A 214 14.11 -14.15 18.53
N PRO A 215 15.06 -14.40 17.62
CA PRO A 215 15.79 -13.32 16.97
C PRO A 215 14.81 -12.35 16.31
N GLY A 216 15.07 -11.06 16.49
CA GLY A 216 14.24 -9.99 15.95
C GLY A 216 14.13 -10.08 14.42
N ALA A 217 13.02 -9.55 13.88
CA ALA A 217 12.86 -9.39 12.44
C ALA A 217 14.03 -8.60 11.85
N ARG A 218 14.36 -8.87 10.59
CA ARG A 218 15.45 -8.15 9.91
C ARG A 218 15.10 -6.66 9.83
N THR A 219 16.10 -5.78 9.84
CA THR A 219 15.86 -4.31 9.82
C THR A 219 14.93 -3.87 8.69
N MET A 220 15.09 -4.43 7.49
CA MET A 220 14.22 -4.10 6.35
C MET A 220 12.78 -4.61 6.53
N GLU A 221 12.60 -5.75 7.18
CA GLU A 221 11.26 -6.27 7.53
C GLU A 221 10.62 -5.35 8.59
N VAL A 222 11.38 -4.93 9.60
CA VAL A 222 10.91 -3.97 10.62
C VAL A 222 10.54 -2.62 9.98
N LEU A 223 11.36 -2.10 9.07
CA LEU A 223 11.08 -0.84 8.37
C LEU A 223 9.84 -0.98 7.47
N ALA A 224 9.70 -2.10 6.75
CA ALA A 224 8.53 -2.36 5.91
C ALA A 224 7.26 -2.52 6.76
N ASP A 225 7.33 -3.23 7.89
CA ASP A 225 6.23 -3.40 8.83
C ASP A 225 5.83 -2.07 9.47
N LEU A 226 6.79 -1.24 9.88
CA LEU A 226 6.54 0.11 10.37
C LEU A 226 5.90 0.97 9.29
N HIS A 227 6.42 0.96 8.06
CA HIS A 227 5.89 1.73 6.94
C HIS A 227 4.46 1.35 6.57
N THR A 228 4.11 0.06 6.69
CA THR A 228 2.77 -0.48 6.41
C THR A 228 1.89 -0.59 7.65
N THR A 229 2.34 -0.09 8.80
CA THR A 229 1.52 -0.03 10.01
C THR A 229 0.63 1.19 9.94
N HIS A 230 -0.65 0.94 9.69
CA HIS A 230 -1.70 1.95 9.66
C HIS A 230 -2.79 1.62 10.70
N ARG A 231 -3.69 2.58 10.94
CA ARG A 231 -4.83 2.53 11.89
C ARG A 231 -4.46 2.52 13.36
N TYR A 232 -5.11 3.42 14.09
CA TYR A 232 -4.95 3.57 15.52
C TYR A 232 -5.32 2.28 16.27
N PRO A 233 -4.46 1.80 17.19
CA PRO A 233 -4.79 0.68 18.06
C PRO A 233 -5.93 1.04 19.03
N VAL A 234 -6.63 0.03 19.55
CA VAL A 234 -7.73 0.19 20.52
C VAL A 234 -7.22 0.77 21.85
N HIS A 235 -5.98 0.47 22.22
CA HIS A 235 -5.31 0.99 23.41
C HIS A 235 -4.05 1.78 23.04
N GLY A 236 -3.66 2.73 23.89
CA GLY A 236 -2.46 3.53 23.70
C GLY A 236 -1.16 2.69 23.70
N GLY A 237 -0.11 3.22 23.10
CA GLY A 237 1.22 2.61 23.08
C GLY A 237 2.13 3.24 22.01
N ALA A 238 3.33 2.69 21.83
CA ALA A 238 4.31 3.17 20.84
C ALA A 238 3.73 3.25 19.41
N ARG A 239 2.86 2.31 19.04
CA ARG A 239 2.15 2.31 17.75
C ARG A 239 1.26 3.55 17.55
N THR A 240 0.63 4.07 18.61
CA THR A 240 -0.16 5.30 18.55
C THR A 240 0.71 6.49 18.16
N TYR A 241 1.89 6.62 18.78
CA TYR A 241 2.84 7.69 18.45
C TYR A 241 3.36 7.53 17.02
N TRP A 242 3.64 6.31 16.57
CA TRP A 242 4.05 6.04 15.19
C TRP A 242 3.02 6.52 14.17
N ILE A 243 1.74 6.21 14.39
CA ILE A 243 0.66 6.63 13.48
C ILE A 243 0.45 8.14 13.55
N LEU A 244 0.59 8.74 14.73
CA LEU A 244 0.59 10.20 14.87
C LEU A 244 1.75 10.83 14.07
N PHE A 245 2.96 10.27 14.13
CA PHE A 245 4.08 10.74 13.32
C PHE A 245 3.81 10.58 11.82
N ALA A 246 3.18 9.49 11.40
CA ALA A 246 2.76 9.32 10.01
C ALA A 246 1.74 10.40 9.58
N ASP A 247 0.75 10.72 10.42
CA ASP A 247 -0.23 11.79 10.16
C ASP A 247 0.44 13.17 10.11
N VAL A 248 1.32 13.48 11.06
CA VAL A 248 2.09 14.74 11.07
C VAL A 248 2.97 14.85 9.83
N THR A 249 3.61 13.76 9.42
CA THR A 249 4.43 13.73 8.20
C THR A 249 3.57 13.99 6.98
N ALA A 250 2.40 13.33 6.87
CA ALA A 250 1.48 13.52 5.77
C ALA A 250 0.95 14.97 5.70
N CYS A 251 0.55 15.56 6.83
CA CYS A 251 0.17 16.97 6.94
C CYS A 251 1.33 17.90 6.53
N THR A 252 2.56 17.56 6.92
CA THR A 252 3.76 18.33 6.57
C THR A 252 4.04 18.27 5.07
N LEU A 253 3.86 17.12 4.42
CA LEU A 253 3.99 16.99 2.97
C LEU A 253 2.97 17.86 2.23
N VAL A 254 1.71 17.85 2.68
CA VAL A 254 0.65 18.73 2.12
C VAL A 254 1.03 20.20 2.31
N PHE A 255 1.42 20.59 3.52
CA PHE A 255 1.86 21.96 3.80
C PHE A 255 3.07 22.37 2.94
N TRP A 256 4.06 21.49 2.78
CA TRP A 256 5.24 21.76 1.97
C TRP A 256 4.89 21.92 0.48
N ALA A 257 4.00 21.08 -0.05
CA ALA A 257 3.49 21.21 -1.41
C ALA A 257 2.80 22.58 -1.63
N LEU A 258 1.88 22.96 -0.73
CA LEU A 258 1.14 24.22 -0.83
C LEU A 258 2.02 25.46 -0.62
N SER A 259 2.92 25.42 0.37
CA SER A 259 3.86 26.51 0.63
C SER A 259 4.88 26.68 -0.50
N GLY A 260 5.27 25.60 -1.18
CA GLY A 260 6.10 25.65 -2.39
C GLY A 260 5.45 26.46 -3.52
N ILE A 261 4.15 26.26 -3.76
CA ILE A 261 3.37 27.08 -4.70
C ILE A 261 3.34 28.54 -4.23
N ALA A 262 2.99 28.78 -2.97
CA ALA A 262 2.90 30.14 -2.42
C ALA A 262 4.23 30.91 -2.55
N MET A 263 5.35 30.28 -2.25
CA MET A 263 6.69 30.86 -2.41
C MET A 263 7.04 31.13 -3.87
N TRP A 264 6.72 30.20 -4.77
CA TRP A 264 6.96 30.40 -6.20
C TRP A 264 6.18 31.60 -6.75
N LEU A 265 4.93 31.77 -6.34
CA LEU A 265 4.10 32.91 -6.75
C LEU A 265 4.72 34.26 -6.37
N GLN A 266 5.50 34.33 -5.28
CA GLN A 266 6.21 35.56 -4.87
C GLN A 266 7.38 35.91 -5.80
N MET A 267 7.92 34.96 -6.58
CA MET A 267 9.06 35.18 -7.46
C MET A 267 8.67 35.78 -8.83
N LYS A 268 8.35 37.07 -8.86
CA LYS A 268 7.83 37.80 -10.04
C LYS A 268 8.58 37.52 -11.36
N GLY A 269 9.91 37.52 -11.36
CA GLY A 269 10.73 37.33 -12.57
C GLY A 269 10.93 35.87 -13.03
N ARG A 270 10.40 34.88 -12.30
CA ARG A 270 10.62 33.45 -12.57
C ARG A 270 9.32 32.65 -12.61
N ARG A 271 8.18 33.34 -12.67
CA ARG A 271 6.85 32.72 -12.74
C ARG A 271 6.75 31.81 -13.96
N ALA A 272 7.10 32.30 -15.15
CA ALA A 272 7.05 31.49 -16.38
C ALA A 272 7.76 30.14 -16.26
N ALA A 273 9.00 30.13 -15.73
CA ALA A 273 9.75 28.89 -15.52
C ALA A 273 9.06 27.92 -14.53
N GLY A 274 8.40 28.44 -13.49
CA GLY A 274 7.65 27.57 -12.59
C GLY A 274 6.28 27.16 -13.12
N VAL A 275 5.66 27.91 -14.03
CA VAL A 275 4.47 27.45 -14.78
C VAL A 275 4.86 26.23 -15.59
N VAL A 276 5.96 26.31 -16.36
CA VAL A 276 6.47 25.18 -17.13
C VAL A 276 6.76 23.97 -16.23
N ALA A 277 7.43 24.19 -15.10
CA ALA A 277 7.72 23.13 -14.14
C ALA A 277 6.46 22.47 -13.58
N LEU A 278 5.50 23.26 -13.07
CA LEU A 278 4.25 22.75 -12.51
C LEU A 278 3.39 22.04 -13.55
N SER A 279 3.23 22.64 -14.74
CA SER A 279 2.50 22.04 -15.86
C SER A 279 3.14 20.72 -16.31
N SER A 280 4.47 20.64 -16.35
CA SER A 280 5.16 19.38 -16.67
C SER A 280 4.90 18.30 -15.62
N GLY A 281 4.95 18.66 -14.33
CA GLY A 281 4.63 17.75 -13.23
C GLY A 281 3.19 17.25 -13.28
N LEU A 282 2.24 18.15 -13.51
CA LEU A 282 0.82 17.82 -13.65
C LEU A 282 0.54 16.94 -14.88
N LEU A 283 1.17 17.23 -16.01
CA LEU A 283 1.06 16.42 -17.22
C LEU A 283 1.58 15.00 -16.98
N VAL A 284 2.77 14.86 -16.38
CA VAL A 284 3.33 13.54 -16.05
C VAL A 284 2.45 12.81 -15.05
N ALA A 285 1.95 13.49 -14.01
CA ALA A 285 1.04 12.90 -13.04
C ALA A 285 -0.26 12.42 -13.72
N ALA A 286 -0.86 13.23 -14.58
CA ALA A 286 -2.04 12.87 -15.34
C ALA A 286 -1.78 11.67 -16.25
N LEU A 287 -0.65 11.65 -16.98
CA LEU A 287 -0.26 10.53 -17.84
C LEU A 287 -0.07 9.25 -17.03
N VAL A 288 0.65 9.30 -15.90
CA VAL A 288 0.87 8.12 -15.07
C VAL A 288 -0.43 7.66 -14.41
N MET A 289 -1.26 8.56 -13.87
CA MET A 289 -2.53 8.21 -13.25
C MET A 289 -3.53 7.65 -14.26
N THR A 290 -3.66 8.27 -15.43
CA THR A 290 -4.55 7.77 -16.49
C THR A 290 -4.03 6.46 -17.04
N SER A 291 -2.72 6.31 -17.30
CA SER A 291 -2.10 5.03 -17.68
C SER A 291 -2.37 3.96 -16.63
N THR A 292 -2.13 4.24 -15.35
CA THR A 292 -2.34 3.27 -14.26
C THR A 292 -3.83 2.90 -14.12
N ALA A 293 -4.74 3.86 -14.23
CA ALA A 293 -6.18 3.60 -14.19
C ALA A 293 -6.65 2.76 -15.38
N ARG A 294 -6.10 3.05 -16.56
CA ARG A 294 -6.27 2.29 -17.81
C ARG A 294 -5.70 0.87 -17.67
N ASP A 295 -4.49 0.76 -17.15
CA ASP A 295 -3.79 -0.49 -16.86
C ASP A 295 -4.47 -1.30 -15.78
N ASN A 296 -5.35 -0.70 -14.96
CA ASN A 296 -6.19 -1.36 -13.96
C ASN A 296 -7.64 -1.58 -14.43
N GLY A 297 -7.99 -1.17 -15.66
CA GLY A 297 -9.33 -1.30 -16.23
C GLY A 297 -10.40 -0.36 -15.67
N TRP A 298 -10.03 0.73 -14.99
CA TRP A 298 -10.98 1.67 -14.34
C TRP A 298 -11.56 2.71 -15.30
N LEU A 299 -10.89 2.97 -16.43
CA LEU A 299 -11.34 3.88 -17.48
C LEU A 299 -11.46 3.10 -18.78
N ILE A 300 -12.68 3.03 -19.32
CA ILE A 300 -12.96 2.53 -20.66
C ILE A 300 -12.78 3.72 -21.62
N ASP A 301 -11.93 3.58 -22.62
CA ASP A 301 -11.82 4.59 -23.68
C ASP A 301 -13.17 4.64 -24.42
N ARG A 302 -13.80 5.81 -24.46
CA ARG A 302 -14.98 6.07 -25.31
C ARG A 302 -14.56 6.39 -26.73
#